data_AF-A0A1I0DC60-F1
#
_entry.id   AF-A0A1I0DC60-F1
#
_cell.length_a   1.000
_cell.length_b   1.000
_cell.length_c   1.000
_cell.angle_alpha   90.00
_cell.angle_beta   90.00
_cell.angle_gamma   90.00
#
_symmetry.space_group_name_H-M   'P 1'
#
loop_
_entity.id
_entity.type
_entity.pdbx_description
1 polymer ?
#
loop_
_entity_poly.entity_id
_entity_poly.type
_entity_poly.pdbx_seq_one_letter_code
_entity_poly.pdbx_strand_id
1 'polypeptide(L)'
;MLWVKASIYKPDTPNSLRVAYVKFDVNLSSGKRYMLNRELKGKSISIWIQDHDTGDVVSDVKTKELNYYRFKASREQLPKCKAGSI
;
A
#
# COMPACT_ATOMS: atom_id res chain seq x y z
N MET A 1 0.89 6.06 -12.29
CA MET A 1 1.67 5.84 -11.05
C MET A 1 0.75 5.92 -9.84
N LEU A 2 0.72 4.88 -9.00
CA LEU A 2 -0.16 4.80 -7.83
C LEU A 2 0.67 4.60 -6.54
N TRP A 3 0.41 5.42 -5.52
CA TRP A 3 1.02 5.27 -4.20
C TRP A 3 0.02 4.70 -3.19
N VAL A 4 0.45 3.69 -2.46
CA VAL A 4 -0.36 3.01 -1.45
C VAL A 4 0.34 3.13 -0.10
N LYS A 5 -0.40 3.63 0.90
CA LYS A 5 0.00 3.59 2.30
C LYS A 5 -0.76 2.48 3.00
N ALA A 6 -0.06 1.45 3.46
CA ALA A 6 -0.60 0.49 4.40
C ALA A 6 -0.35 0.96 5.82
N SER A 7 -1.39 0.91 6.67
CA SER A 7 -1.30 1.24 8.09
C SER A 7 -1.96 0.12 8.88
N ILE A 8 -1.27 -0.38 9.90
CA ILE A 8 -1.76 -1.44 10.79
C ILE A 8 -1.63 -0.93 12.21
N TYR A 9 -2.67 -1.14 12.98
CA TYR A 9 -2.79 -0.69 14.35
C TYR A 9 -3.42 -1.81 15.18
N LYS A 10 -2.91 -1.99 16.41
CA LYS A 10 -3.49 -2.88 17.41
C LYS A 10 -4.18 -2.00 18.47
N PRO A 11 -5.53 -2.07 18.59
CA PRO A 11 -6.30 -1.29 19.55
C PRO A 11 -5.72 -1.29 20.97
N ASP A 12 -5.39 -2.48 21.47
CA ASP A 12 -5.00 -2.68 22.87
C ASP A 12 -3.50 -2.48 23.13
N THR A 13 -2.75 -1.95 22.17
CA THR A 13 -1.31 -1.72 22.32
C THR A 13 -0.97 -0.28 21.95
N PRO A 14 -0.63 0.57 22.93
CA PRO A 14 -0.14 1.92 22.68
C PRO A 14 1.06 1.90 21.71
N ASN A 15 1.14 2.88 20.81
CA ASN A 15 2.22 3.01 19.83
C ASN A 15 2.41 1.78 18.91
N SER A 16 1.35 1.00 18.69
CA SER A 16 1.36 -0.16 17.80
C SER A 16 1.24 0.18 16.32
N LEU A 17 1.02 1.46 15.97
CA LEU A 17 0.91 1.88 14.58
C LEU A 17 2.19 1.54 13.80
N ARG A 18 2.02 0.75 12.75
CA ARG A 18 3.04 0.45 11.76
C ARG A 18 2.57 0.88 10.39
N VAL A 19 3.50 1.36 9.58
CA VAL A 19 3.20 1.80 8.21
C VAL A 19 4.18 1.22 7.20
N ALA A 20 3.70 1.05 5.98
CA ALA A 20 4.52 0.80 4.80
C ALA A 20 3.98 1.64 3.63
N TYR A 21 4.89 2.12 2.78
CA TYR A 21 4.56 2.83 1.56
C TYR A 21 5.04 2.04 0.35
N VAL A 22 4.16 1.86 -0.61
CA VAL A 22 4.43 1.14 -1.85
C VAL A 22 4.08 2.02 -3.04
N LYS A 23 4.95 2.01 -4.05
CA LYS A 23 4.71 2.63 -5.35
C LYS A 23 4.44 1.52 -6.37
N PHE A 24 3.31 1.62 -7.04
CA PHE A 24 2.97 0.83 -8.20
C PHE A 24 3.15 1.67 -9.46
N ASP A 25 3.98 1.15 -10.37
CA ASP A 25 4.04 1.64 -11.73
C ASP A 25 3.20 0.71 -12.59
N VAL A 26 1.92 1.03 -12.71
CA VAL A 26 0.90 0.20 -13.36
C VAL A 26 0.09 1.07 -14.30
N ASN A 27 -0.32 0.48 -15.42
CA ASN A 27 -1.27 1.07 -16.34
C ASN A 27 -2.58 0.28 -16.25
N LEU A 28 -3.57 0.85 -15.56
CA LEU A 28 -4.87 0.22 -15.34
C LEU A 28 -5.82 0.70 -16.44
N SER A 29 -6.42 -0.23 -17.17
CA SER A 29 -7.36 0.09 -18.24
C SER A 29 -8.63 0.74 -17.67
N SER A 30 -9.14 1.75 -18.38
CA SER A 30 -10.41 2.37 -18.03
C SER A 30 -11.59 1.40 -18.19
N GLY A 31 -12.67 1.63 -17.44
CA GLY A 31 -13.88 0.81 -17.50
C GLY A 31 -13.81 -0.54 -16.76
N LYS A 32 -12.65 -0.86 -16.16
CA LYS A 32 -12.47 -2.06 -15.33
C LYS A 32 -12.51 -1.73 -13.84
N ARG A 33 -12.80 -2.76 -13.04
CA ARG A 33 -12.75 -2.69 -11.58
C ARG A 33 -11.51 -3.41 -11.07
N TYR A 34 -10.84 -2.80 -10.10
CA TYR A 34 -9.61 -3.33 -9.52
C TYR A 34 -9.70 -3.41 -8.01
N MET A 35 -9.11 -4.45 -7.43
CA MET A 35 -9.00 -4.67 -6.00
C MET A 35 -7.56 -4.51 -5.55
N LEU A 36 -7.36 -3.78 -4.46
CA LEU A 36 -6.09 -3.71 -3.76
C LEU A 36 -6.04 -4.81 -2.70
N ASN A 37 -5.25 -5.83 -2.96
CA ASN A 37 -5.08 -6.97 -2.06
C ASN A 37 -3.85 -6.81 -1.17
N ARG A 38 -3.89 -7.48 -0.01
CA ARG A 38 -2.79 -7.47 0.94
C ARG A 38 -2.68 -8.80 1.69
N GLU A 39 -1.45 -9.16 2.04
CA GLU A 39 -1.15 -10.27 2.94
C GLU A 39 -0.14 -9.82 4.01
N LEU A 40 -0.35 -10.22 5.26
CA LEU A 40 0.58 -9.98 6.36
C LEU A 40 1.35 -11.24 6.68
N LYS A 41 2.68 -11.14 6.65
CA LYS A 41 3.60 -12.19 7.09
C LYS A 41 4.57 -11.60 8.12
N GLY A 42 4.26 -11.84 9.40
CA GLY A 42 5.03 -11.31 10.51
C GLY A 42 5.06 -9.77 10.52
N LYS A 43 6.24 -9.19 10.29
CA LYS A 43 6.47 -7.74 10.22
C LYS A 43 6.44 -7.18 8.80
N SER A 44 6.10 -7.99 7.80
CA SER A 44 6.06 -7.57 6.40
C SER A 44 4.63 -7.60 5.87
N ILE A 45 4.35 -6.69 4.94
CA ILE A 45 3.12 -6.66 4.17
C ILE A 45 3.46 -6.83 2.69
N SER A 46 2.75 -7.75 2.03
CA SER A 46 2.70 -7.87 0.58
C SER A 46 1.44 -7.19 0.08
N ILE A 47 1.54 -6.38 -0.97
CA ILE A 47 0.42 -5.65 -1.58
C ILE A 47 0.47 -5.87 -3.09
N TRP A 48 -0.69 -6.10 -3.71
CA TRP A 48 -0.83 -6.23 -5.17
C TRP A 48 -2.21 -5.75 -5.63
N ILE A 49 -2.33 -5.49 -6.92
CA ILE A 49 -3.57 -5.09 -7.59
C ILE A 49 -4.07 -6.27 -8.41
N GLN A 50 -5.37 -6.54 -8.32
CA GLN A 50 -6.04 -7.62 -9.01
C GLN A 50 -7.24 -7.08 -9.78
N ASP A 51 -7.49 -7.58 -10.98
CA ASP A 51 -8.75 -7.32 -11.69
C ASP A 51 -9.89 -7.96 -10.89
N HIS A 52 -10.90 -7.17 -10.55
CA HIS A 52 -12.02 -7.63 -9.71
C HIS A 52 -12.84 -8.72 -10.40
N ASP A 53 -12.98 -8.63 -11.72
CA ASP A 53 -13.92 -9.47 -12.47
C ASP A 53 -13.26 -10.80 -12.88
N THR A 54 -11.97 -10.79 -13.26
CA THR A 54 -11.25 -12.02 -13.64
C THR A 54 -10.48 -12.66 -12.49
N GLY A 55 -10.11 -11.87 -11.49
CA GLY A 55 -9.23 -12.30 -10.41
C GLY A 55 -7.75 -12.33 -10.78
N ASP A 56 -7.36 -11.83 -11.96
CA ASP A 56 -5.97 -11.82 -12.39
C ASP A 56 -5.16 -10.75 -11.66
N VAL A 57 -3.94 -11.11 -11.25
CA VAL A 57 -3.00 -10.15 -10.67
C VAL A 57 -2.42 -9.27 -11.79
N VAL A 58 -2.72 -7.97 -11.74
CA VAL A 58 -2.36 -7.00 -12.79
C VAL A 58 -1.21 -6.06 -12.38
N SER A 59 -0.53 -6.38 -11.28
CA SER A 59 0.66 -5.67 -10.82
C SER A 59 1.70 -6.63 -10.28
N ASP A 60 2.95 -6.19 -10.17
CA ASP A 60 3.91 -6.87 -9.31
C ASP A 60 3.38 -6.97 -7.87
N VAL A 61 3.70 -8.07 -7.18
CA VAL A 61 3.53 -8.14 -5.74
C VAL A 61 4.67 -7.36 -5.09
N LYS A 62 4.32 -6.33 -4.31
CA LYS A 62 5.30 -5.50 -3.60
C LYS A 62 5.28 -5.85 -2.12
N THR A 63 6.39 -6.38 -1.63
CA THR A 63 6.59 -6.68 -0.21
C THR A 63 7.43 -5.59 0.47
N LYS A 64 6.96 -5.11 1.63
CA LYS A 64 7.67 -4.12 2.45
C LYS A 64 7.55 -4.45 3.93
N GLU A 65 8.61 -4.17 4.67
CA GLU A 65 8.57 -4.21 6.12
C GLU A 65 7.72 -3.05 6.69
N LEU A 66 6.93 -3.40 7.69
CA LEU A 66 6.08 -2.50 8.45
C LEU A 66 6.91 -1.82 9.53
N ASN A 67 7.13 -0.52 9.34
CA ASN A 67 7.96 0.28 10.24
C ASN A 67 7.10 1.02 11.26
N TYR A 68 7.64 1.24 12.47
CA TYR A 68 7.02 2.14 13.44
C TYR A 68 6.73 3.48 12.78
N TYR A 69 5.51 3.97 12.93
CA TYR A 69 5.18 5.33 12.52
C TYR A 69 5.93 6.31 13.43
N ARG A 70 7.17 6.65 13.06
CA ARG A 70 7.86 7.78 13.65
C ARG A 70 7.13 9.02 13.14
N PHE A 71 6.55 9.81 14.03
CA PHE A 71 5.91 11.10 13.71
C PHE A 71 6.84 12.06 12.94
N LYS A 72 8.16 11.80 12.94
CA LYS A 72 9.13 12.37 11.99
C LYS A 72 9.23 11.56 10.69
N ALA A 73 8.11 11.17 10.08
CA ALA A 73 8.13 10.84 8.66
C ALA A 73 8.62 12.12 7.98
N SER A 74 9.84 12.09 7.44
CA SER A 74 10.46 13.28 6.85
C SER A 74 9.47 13.97 5.92
N ARG A 75 9.53 15.30 5.82
CA ARG A 75 8.75 16.10 4.86
C ARG A 75 8.80 15.57 3.41
N GLU A 76 9.69 14.61 3.12
CA GLU A 76 9.87 13.91 1.85
C GLU A 76 8.86 12.76 1.60
N GLN A 77 8.20 12.23 2.64
CA GLN A 77 7.21 11.13 2.50
C GLN A 77 5.78 11.64 2.26
N LEU A 78 5.45 12.83 2.76
CA LEU A 78 4.14 13.48 2.64
C LEU A 78 3.74 13.93 1.21
N PRO A 79 4.65 14.37 0.31
CA PRO A 79 4.25 14.84 -1.03
C PRO A 79 3.90 13.70 -1.98
N LYS A 80 4.38 12.48 -1.73
CA LYS A 80 4.30 11.35 -2.69
C LYS A 80 2.89 10.80 -2.87
N CYS A 81 2.01 11.01 -1.89
CA CYS A 81 0.59 10.60 -1.97
C CYS A 81 -0.34 11.72 -2.48
N LYS A 82 0.17 12.92 -2.77
CA LYS A 82 -0.65 14.06 -3.26
C LYS A 82 -0.78 14.12 -4.77
N ALA A 83 0.01 13.34 -5.51
CA ALA A 83 0.00 13.29 -6.98
C ALA A 83 -0.36 11.87 -7.44
N GLY A 84 -1.60 11.48 -7.18
CA GLY A 84 -2.26 10.38 -7.89
C GLY A 84 -3.39 10.99 -8.70
N SER A 85 -3.09 11.47 -9.91
CA SER A 85 -4.14 11.81 -10.88
C SER A 85 -4.66 10.49 -11.46
N ILE A 86 -5.98 10.30 -11.39
CA ILE A 86 -6.70 9.33 -12.23
C ILE A 86 -6.92 10.00 -13.58
#